data_AF-A0A1G0KP13-F1
#
_entry.id   AF-A0A1G0KP13-F1
#
_cell.length_a   1.000
_cell.length_b   1.000
_cell.length_c   1.000
_cell.angle_alpha   90.00
_cell.angle_beta   90.00
_cell.angle_gamma   90.00
#
_symmetry.space_group_name_H-M   'P 1'
#
loop_
_entity.id
_entity.type
_entity.pdbx_description
1 polymer ?
#
loop_
_entity_poly.entity_id
_entity_poly.type
_entity_poly.pdbx_seq_one_letter_code
_entity_poly.pdbx_strand_id
1 'polypeptide(L)'
;MKEPTLIAAPYSHAKTSVSRTMGLVMLALLPATLFGLYQFGWPAIFLFTVTLISAVAAEAFSLRLAGKPVGLFLKDGSALLSGWLLAMTLPPWAPWWIGVIGAFLAIVVGKQIFGGLGQNLFNPAMVARVALLISFPLELTLFTAPSPLFSASAPGFLEGLAVTFGGSNAIDAVASATPLGHFKTELGRGLTLGQASEGTGSLWQLAWGQIPGSLGETSALLILLGGLFLIHKKVIGWHIPLAMLAGLALPAALFHGLYPGQYVGPLTHLVSGAAMLGAFFIATDLVTSPVSRSGQLLFGAGCGLLVYVIRTWAGYPEGVAFAVMLMNACTPLIDHYLRPRIYGRDRRGEPLNTDGKRENT
;
A
#
# COMPACT_ATOMS: atom_id res chain seq x y z
N MET A 1 -18.15 -30.03 51.00
CA MET A 1 -18.47 -28.82 50.22
C MET A 1 -18.01 -29.09 48.78
N LYS A 2 -18.92 -29.15 47.81
CA LYS A 2 -18.54 -29.20 46.38
C LYS A 2 -18.01 -27.83 46.01
N GLU A 3 -16.77 -27.74 45.54
CA GLU A 3 -16.23 -26.49 44.99
C GLU A 3 -17.17 -26.00 43.87
N PRO A 4 -17.57 -24.72 43.89
CA PRO A 4 -18.38 -24.18 42.81
C PRO A 4 -17.55 -24.23 41.52
N THR A 5 -18.02 -24.98 40.53
CA THR A 5 -17.44 -24.96 39.19
C THR A 5 -17.44 -23.53 38.69
N LEU A 6 -16.26 -22.96 38.44
CA LEU A 6 -16.11 -21.64 37.84
C LEU A 6 -16.74 -21.66 36.45
N ILE A 7 -18.00 -21.23 36.36
CA ILE A 7 -18.69 -21.02 35.08
C ILE A 7 -18.13 -19.70 34.54
N ALA A 8 -17.15 -19.79 33.64
CA ALA A 8 -16.68 -18.64 32.89
C ALA A 8 -17.86 -18.01 32.14
N ALA A 9 -17.99 -16.68 32.18
CA ALA A 9 -19.03 -15.98 31.43
C ALA A 9 -18.98 -16.40 29.94
N PRO A 10 -20.12 -16.59 29.26
CA PRO A 10 -20.14 -17.01 27.88
C PRO A 10 -19.47 -15.93 27.02
N TYR A 11 -18.23 -16.18 26.61
CA TYR A 11 -17.54 -15.36 25.63
C TYR A 11 -18.30 -15.50 24.30
N SER A 12 -18.95 -14.43 23.86
CA SER A 12 -19.60 -14.40 22.56
C SER A 12 -18.55 -14.60 21.46
N HIS A 13 -18.72 -15.62 20.62
CA HIS A 13 -17.84 -15.83 19.49
C HIS A 13 -17.87 -14.60 18.57
N ALA A 14 -16.73 -13.93 18.42
CA ALA A 14 -16.59 -12.84 17.46
C ALA A 14 -16.78 -13.39 16.04
N LYS A 15 -17.68 -12.78 15.26
CA LYS A 15 -18.02 -13.19 13.88
C LYS A 15 -16.91 -12.92 12.84
N THR A 16 -15.77 -12.38 13.27
CA THR A 16 -14.69 -11.87 12.41
C THR A 16 -13.39 -12.61 12.71
N SER A 17 -12.87 -13.33 11.73
CA SER A 17 -11.54 -13.97 11.79
C SER A 17 -10.53 -13.19 10.95
N VAL A 18 -9.25 -13.29 11.31
CA VAL A 18 -8.15 -12.65 10.56
C VAL A 18 -8.15 -13.12 9.11
N SER A 19 -8.24 -14.43 8.86
CA SER A 19 -8.31 -14.98 7.50
C SER A 19 -9.45 -14.41 6.66
N ARG A 20 -10.62 -14.16 7.27
CA ARG A 20 -11.77 -13.57 6.58
C ARG A 20 -11.50 -12.12 6.22
N THR A 21 -10.89 -11.35 7.12
CA THR A 21 -10.51 -9.96 6.85
C THR A 21 -9.46 -9.89 5.74
N MET A 22 -8.40 -10.69 5.82
CA MET A 22 -7.35 -10.75 4.79
C MET A 22 -7.93 -11.18 3.43
N GLY A 23 -8.82 -12.19 3.42
CA GLY A 23 -9.52 -12.62 2.22
C GLY A 23 -10.39 -11.54 1.59
N LEU A 24 -11.08 -10.72 2.39
CA LEU A 24 -11.86 -9.57 1.88
C LEU A 24 -10.96 -8.50 1.26
N VAL A 25 -9.79 -8.23 1.86
CA VAL A 25 -8.81 -7.28 1.30
C VAL A 25 -8.25 -7.79 -0.03
N MET A 26 -7.89 -9.07 -0.12
CA MET A 26 -7.46 -9.69 -1.37
C MET A 26 -8.56 -9.66 -2.43
N LEU A 27 -9.81 -9.95 -2.06
CA LEU A 27 -10.96 -9.86 -2.97
C LEU A 27 -11.18 -8.43 -3.49
N ALA A 28 -10.96 -7.42 -2.65
CA ALA A 28 -11.07 -6.02 -3.05
C ALA A 28 -9.94 -5.56 -3.98
N LEU A 29 -8.73 -6.11 -3.83
CA LEU A 29 -7.58 -5.85 -4.72
C LEU A 29 -7.68 -6.59 -6.06
N LEU A 30 -8.35 -7.74 -6.07
CA LEU A 30 -8.37 -8.67 -7.19
C LEU A 30 -8.74 -8.00 -8.54
N PRO A 31 -9.78 -7.16 -8.67
CA PRO A 31 -10.12 -6.52 -9.94
C PRO A 31 -8.98 -5.65 -10.50
N ALA A 32 -8.34 -4.84 -9.65
CA ALA A 32 -7.22 -4.00 -10.06
C ALA A 32 -6.01 -4.84 -10.47
N THR A 33 -5.78 -5.95 -9.77
CA THR A 33 -4.64 -6.83 -10.06
C THR A 33 -4.82 -7.58 -11.36
N LEU A 34 -6.01 -8.10 -11.64
CA LEU A 34 -6.31 -8.77 -12.90
C LEU A 34 -6.18 -7.81 -14.08
N PHE A 35 -6.63 -6.56 -13.91
CA PHE A 35 -6.46 -5.53 -14.92
C PHE A 35 -4.98 -5.20 -15.17
N GLY A 36 -4.17 -5.03 -14.11
CA GLY A 36 -2.73 -4.83 -14.25
C GLY A 36 -2.01 -6.01 -14.92
N LEU A 37 -2.34 -7.25 -14.52
CA LEU A 37 -1.79 -8.45 -15.14
C LEU A 37 -2.18 -8.58 -16.62
N TYR A 38 -3.42 -8.22 -16.97
CA TYR A 38 -3.86 -8.14 -18.35
C TYR A 38 -3.08 -7.07 -19.13
N GLN A 39 -2.81 -5.91 -18.53
CA GLN A 39 -2.18 -4.79 -19.21
C GLN A 39 -0.68 -4.96 -19.47
N PHE A 40 0.03 -5.75 -18.65
CA PHE A 40 1.48 -5.96 -18.78
C PHE A 40 1.89 -7.37 -19.21
N GLY A 41 0.92 -8.25 -19.41
CA GLY A 41 1.11 -9.56 -20.03
C GLY A 41 1.79 -10.60 -19.13
N TRP A 42 2.35 -11.63 -19.78
CA TRP A 42 2.95 -12.80 -19.11
C TRP A 42 4.09 -12.49 -18.13
N PRO A 43 5.04 -11.56 -18.40
CA PRO A 43 6.11 -11.27 -17.46
C PRO A 43 5.60 -10.83 -16.07
N ALA A 44 4.53 -10.01 -16.06
CA ALA A 44 3.90 -9.54 -14.84
C ALA A 44 3.25 -10.67 -14.05
N ILE A 45 2.61 -11.63 -14.73
CA ILE A 45 2.00 -12.81 -14.12
C ILE A 45 3.06 -13.69 -13.46
N PHE A 46 4.19 -13.90 -14.13
CA PHE A 46 5.29 -14.69 -13.57
C PHE A 46 5.91 -14.01 -12.36
N LEU A 47 6.25 -12.72 -12.45
CA LEU A 47 6.81 -11.96 -11.33
C LEU A 47 5.85 -11.95 -10.13
N PHE A 48 4.57 -11.69 -10.36
CA PHE A 48 3.54 -11.68 -9.33
C PHE A 48 3.45 -13.05 -8.63
N THR A 49 3.40 -14.13 -9.40
CA THR A 49 3.30 -15.50 -8.90
C THR A 49 4.54 -15.90 -8.11
N VAL A 50 5.74 -15.62 -8.63
CA VAL A 50 7.02 -15.88 -7.94
C VAL A 50 7.07 -15.12 -6.62
N THR A 51 6.69 -13.85 -6.60
CA THR A 51 6.69 -13.03 -5.39
C THR A 51 5.75 -13.59 -4.31
N LEU A 52 4.55 -14.03 -4.69
CA LEU A 52 3.59 -14.66 -3.76
C LEU A 52 4.12 -15.98 -3.21
N ILE A 53 4.63 -16.86 -4.08
CA ILE A 53 5.21 -18.16 -3.68
C ILE A 53 6.38 -17.92 -2.72
N SER A 54 7.27 -16.98 -3.04
CA SER A 54 8.41 -16.64 -2.19
C SER A 54 7.99 -16.07 -0.84
N ALA A 55 6.93 -15.25 -0.78
CA ALA A 55 6.43 -14.72 0.49
C ALA A 55 5.90 -15.84 1.39
N VAL A 56 5.10 -16.75 0.83
CA VAL A 56 4.57 -17.92 1.54
C VAL A 56 5.70 -18.86 1.97
N ALA A 57 6.68 -19.10 1.10
CA ALA A 57 7.83 -19.93 1.40
C ALA A 57 8.72 -19.32 2.51
N ALA A 58 8.95 -18.01 2.47
CA ALA A 58 9.70 -17.29 3.50
C ALA A 58 9.01 -17.35 4.86
N GLU A 59 7.68 -17.28 4.89
CA GLU A 59 6.91 -17.45 6.12
C GLU A 59 7.02 -18.88 6.64
N ALA A 60 6.79 -19.88 5.79
CA ALA A 60 6.89 -21.29 6.17
C ALA A 60 8.30 -21.62 6.71
N PHE A 61 9.34 -21.10 6.07
CA PHE A 61 10.73 -21.24 6.49
C PHE A 61 10.96 -20.62 7.88
N SER A 62 10.53 -19.38 8.09
CA SER A 62 10.71 -18.66 9.35
C SER A 62 9.97 -19.35 10.50
N LEU A 63 8.74 -19.82 10.26
CA LEU A 63 7.94 -20.52 11.26
C LEU A 63 8.54 -21.88 11.63
N ARG A 64 9.08 -22.61 10.63
CA ARG A 64 9.77 -23.87 10.86
C ARG A 64 11.02 -23.68 11.71
N LEU A 65 11.80 -22.62 11.45
CA LEU A 65 12.98 -22.28 12.25
C LEU A 65 12.60 -21.88 13.68
N ALA A 66 11.47 -21.18 13.86
CA ALA A 66 10.94 -20.79 15.15
C ALA A 66 10.22 -21.92 15.91
N GLY A 67 10.13 -23.14 15.35
CA GLY A 67 9.41 -24.26 15.97
C GLY A 67 7.90 -24.06 16.10
N LYS A 68 7.31 -23.13 15.33
CA LYS A 68 5.88 -22.79 15.38
C LYS A 68 5.07 -23.67 14.41
N PRO A 69 3.77 -23.93 14.68
CA PRO A 69 2.91 -24.75 13.82
C PRO A 69 2.65 -24.07 12.46
N VAL A 70 3.38 -24.48 11.44
CA VAL A 70 3.38 -23.89 10.08
C VAL A 70 1.97 -23.83 9.46
N GLY A 71 1.19 -24.92 9.59
CA GLY A 71 -0.12 -25.03 8.93
C GLY A 71 -1.21 -24.10 9.47
N LEU A 72 -1.10 -23.61 10.71
CA LEU A 72 -2.09 -22.69 11.29
C LEU A 72 -1.85 -21.26 10.80
N PHE A 73 -0.60 -20.80 10.85
CA PHE A 73 -0.22 -19.45 10.46
C PHE A 73 -0.31 -19.26 8.93
N LEU A 74 0.05 -20.25 8.11
CA LEU A 74 -0.13 -20.13 6.65
C LEU A 74 -1.59 -19.92 6.22
N LYS A 75 -2.57 -20.37 7.03
CA LYS A 75 -4.00 -20.20 6.75
C LYS A 75 -4.55 -18.82 7.13
N ASP A 76 -3.74 -17.96 7.75
CA ASP A 76 -4.14 -16.58 8.05
C ASP A 76 -4.18 -15.68 6.80
N GLY A 77 -3.49 -16.10 5.72
CA GLY A 77 -3.46 -15.39 4.42
C GLY A 77 -2.65 -14.10 4.43
N SER A 78 -1.93 -13.81 5.51
CA SER A 78 -1.29 -12.51 5.71
C SER A 78 0.05 -12.37 5.00
N ALA A 79 0.88 -13.42 4.93
CA ALA A 79 2.09 -13.39 4.10
C ALA A 79 1.73 -13.30 2.63
N LEU A 80 0.66 -13.97 2.21
CA LEU A 80 0.13 -13.85 0.86
C LEU A 80 -0.27 -12.41 0.55
N LEU A 81 -1.02 -11.75 1.43
CA LEU A 81 -1.39 -10.34 1.26
C LEU A 81 -0.16 -9.42 1.25
N SER A 82 0.82 -9.61 2.15
CA SER A 82 2.04 -8.80 2.14
C SER A 82 2.85 -8.96 0.85
N GLY A 83 3.00 -10.20 0.36
CA GLY A 83 3.64 -10.47 -0.94
C GLY A 83 2.84 -9.89 -2.12
N TRP A 84 1.51 -9.93 -2.04
CA TRP A 84 0.62 -9.36 -3.03
C TRP A 84 0.77 -7.84 -3.13
N LEU A 85 0.71 -7.14 -1.98
CA LEU A 85 0.91 -5.69 -1.91
C LEU A 85 2.31 -5.31 -2.38
N LEU A 86 3.34 -6.09 -2.02
CA LEU A 86 4.68 -5.87 -2.54
C LEU A 86 4.72 -6.00 -4.06
N ALA A 87 4.21 -7.11 -4.62
CA ALA A 87 4.19 -7.35 -6.06
C ALA A 87 3.46 -6.24 -6.83
N MET A 88 2.37 -5.69 -6.26
CA MET A 88 1.67 -4.54 -6.81
C MET A 88 2.54 -3.28 -6.91
N THR A 89 3.53 -3.12 -6.03
CA THR A 89 4.41 -1.95 -6.01
C THR A 89 5.68 -2.11 -6.84
N LEU A 90 5.95 -3.30 -7.37
CA LEU A 90 7.11 -3.58 -8.22
C LEU A 90 6.80 -3.25 -9.68
N PRO A 91 7.82 -2.90 -10.47
CA PRO A 91 7.68 -2.82 -11.91
C PRO A 91 7.25 -4.18 -12.49
N PRO A 92 6.32 -4.21 -13.47
CA PRO A 92 5.74 -5.45 -13.96
C PRO A 92 6.75 -6.41 -14.62
N TRP A 93 7.81 -5.87 -15.23
CA TRP A 93 8.83 -6.65 -15.94
C TRP A 93 10.15 -6.73 -15.15
N ALA A 94 10.10 -6.45 -13.84
CA ALA A 94 11.28 -6.60 -12.99
C ALA A 94 11.77 -8.07 -12.98
N PRO A 95 13.08 -8.29 -12.86
CA PRO A 95 13.64 -9.63 -12.73
C PRO A 95 13.06 -10.40 -11.54
N TRP A 96 12.89 -11.72 -11.71
CA TRP A 96 12.31 -12.60 -10.69
C TRP A 96 12.98 -12.47 -9.31
N TRP A 97 14.31 -12.31 -9.28
CA TRP A 97 15.10 -12.26 -8.05
C TRP A 97 14.75 -11.04 -7.18
N ILE A 98 14.28 -9.94 -7.76
CA ILE A 98 13.81 -8.76 -7.01
C ILE A 98 12.56 -9.11 -6.22
N GLY A 99 11.62 -9.82 -6.85
CA GLY A 99 10.42 -10.33 -6.18
C GLY A 99 10.78 -11.27 -5.02
N VAL A 100 11.74 -12.17 -5.22
CA VAL A 100 12.19 -13.12 -4.19
C VAL A 100 12.86 -12.41 -3.02
N ILE A 101 13.83 -11.53 -3.28
CA ILE A 101 14.54 -10.77 -2.23
C ILE A 101 13.55 -9.86 -1.49
N GLY A 102 12.67 -9.18 -2.22
CA GLY A 102 11.63 -8.35 -1.64
C GLY A 102 10.69 -9.14 -0.72
N ALA A 103 10.22 -10.29 -1.17
CA ALA A 103 9.36 -11.16 -0.37
C ALA A 103 10.07 -11.65 0.90
N PHE A 104 11.36 -12.01 0.80
CA PHE A 104 12.17 -12.36 1.96
C PHE A 104 12.30 -11.18 2.94
N LEU A 105 12.61 -9.98 2.46
CA LEU A 105 12.70 -8.79 3.30
C LEU A 105 11.36 -8.44 3.95
N ALA A 106 10.25 -8.55 3.22
CA ALA A 106 8.93 -8.25 3.76
C ALA A 106 8.60 -9.22 4.89
N ILE A 107 8.72 -10.52 4.63
CA ILE A 107 8.23 -11.54 5.55
C ILE A 107 9.22 -11.79 6.68
N VAL A 108 10.49 -12.03 6.38
CA VAL A 108 11.48 -12.36 7.41
C VAL A 108 11.78 -11.11 8.24
N VAL A 109 12.21 -10.03 7.59
CA VAL A 109 12.65 -8.82 8.29
C VAL A 109 11.48 -7.97 8.77
N GLY A 110 10.52 -7.69 7.88
CA GLY A 110 9.39 -6.80 8.18
C GLY A 110 8.34 -7.40 9.12
N LYS A 111 8.26 -8.73 9.23
CA LYS A 111 7.20 -9.40 9.98
C LYS A 111 7.69 -10.40 11.02
N GLN A 112 8.50 -11.40 10.65
CA GLN A 112 8.81 -12.53 11.52
C GLN A 112 9.83 -12.18 12.61
N ILE A 113 10.80 -11.30 12.36
CA ILE A 113 11.75 -10.81 13.38
C ILE A 113 11.02 -10.16 14.56
N PHE A 114 9.90 -9.47 14.32
CA PHE A 114 9.10 -8.83 15.36
C PHE A 114 8.14 -9.78 16.07
N GLY A 115 8.14 -11.07 15.71
CA GLY A 115 7.34 -12.12 16.35
C GLY A 115 6.10 -12.57 15.57
N GLY A 116 5.82 -11.94 14.42
CA GLY A 116 4.78 -12.33 13.47
C GLY A 116 3.58 -11.38 13.46
N LEU A 117 2.41 -11.89 13.07
CA LEU A 117 1.22 -11.05 12.92
C LEU A 117 0.81 -10.33 14.21
N GLY A 118 0.48 -9.04 14.06
CA GLY A 118 0.05 -8.19 15.17
C GLY A 118 1.19 -7.56 15.97
N GLN A 119 2.45 -7.94 15.69
CA GLN A 119 3.63 -7.40 16.37
C GLN A 119 4.53 -6.57 15.43
N ASN A 120 4.15 -6.45 14.16
CA ASN A 120 4.92 -5.69 13.18
C ASN A 120 4.89 -4.20 13.52
N LEU A 121 6.07 -3.60 13.67
CA LEU A 121 6.19 -2.16 13.87
C LEU A 121 5.88 -1.36 12.60
N PHE A 122 6.21 -1.95 11.44
CA PHE A 122 6.07 -1.34 10.12
C PHE A 122 5.28 -2.24 9.19
N ASN A 123 4.65 -1.65 8.16
CA ASN A 123 3.98 -2.42 7.12
C ASN A 123 5.03 -3.28 6.38
N PRO A 124 4.95 -4.62 6.43
CA PRO A 124 5.99 -5.51 5.90
C PRO A 124 6.28 -5.29 4.40
N ALA A 125 5.24 -5.05 3.60
CA ALA A 125 5.41 -4.80 2.17
C ALA A 125 6.16 -3.49 1.90
N MET A 126 5.90 -2.44 2.69
CA MET A 126 6.57 -1.16 2.53
C MET A 126 8.03 -1.20 2.99
N VAL A 127 8.35 -2.00 4.03
CA VAL A 127 9.74 -2.24 4.44
C VAL A 127 10.54 -2.81 3.28
N ALA A 128 10.01 -3.86 2.62
CA ALA A 128 10.66 -4.45 1.45
C ALA A 128 10.77 -3.46 0.29
N ARG A 129 9.70 -2.71 -0.02
CA ARG A 129 9.69 -1.77 -1.14
C ARG A 129 10.73 -0.65 -0.96
N VAL A 130 10.89 -0.14 0.27
CA VAL A 130 11.90 0.86 0.61
C VAL A 130 13.30 0.27 0.51
N ALA A 131 13.54 -0.90 1.10
CA ALA A 131 14.83 -1.56 1.06
C ALA A 131 15.28 -1.86 -0.39
N LEU A 132 14.38 -2.41 -1.22
CA LEU A 132 14.65 -2.67 -2.62
C LEU A 132 14.96 -1.39 -3.40
N LEU A 133 14.21 -0.31 -3.18
CA LEU A 133 14.45 0.95 -3.89
C LEU A 133 15.79 1.59 -3.54
N ILE A 134 16.25 1.44 -2.30
CA ILE A 134 17.57 1.94 -1.87
C ILE A 134 18.69 1.05 -2.43
N SER A 135 18.51 -0.28 -2.40
CA SER A 135 19.56 -1.23 -2.82
C SER A 135 19.64 -1.40 -4.34
N PHE A 136 18.52 -1.34 -5.05
CA PHE A 136 18.41 -1.65 -6.48
C PHE A 136 17.57 -0.59 -7.24
N PRO A 137 17.95 0.69 -7.19
CA PRO A 137 17.14 1.77 -7.76
C PRO A 137 16.90 1.61 -9.27
N LEU A 138 17.92 1.18 -10.04
CA LEU A 138 17.82 1.01 -11.50
C LEU A 138 16.61 0.14 -11.86
N GLU A 139 16.58 -1.07 -11.34
CA GLU A 139 15.56 -2.08 -11.64
C GLU A 139 14.15 -1.64 -11.20
N LEU A 140 14.04 -0.86 -10.11
CA LEU A 140 12.76 -0.35 -9.62
C LEU A 140 12.28 0.92 -10.35
N THR A 141 13.09 1.45 -11.27
CA THR A 141 12.76 2.60 -12.11
C THR A 141 12.62 2.27 -13.60
N LEU A 142 12.90 1.03 -13.99
CA LEU A 142 12.67 0.54 -15.35
C LEU A 142 11.20 0.17 -15.51
N PHE A 143 10.42 1.11 -16.04
CA PHE A 143 9.00 0.90 -16.35
C PHE A 143 8.82 0.67 -17.84
N THR A 144 7.85 -0.17 -18.18
CA THR A 144 7.56 -0.56 -19.56
C THR A 144 6.22 0.01 -19.97
N ALA A 145 6.08 0.36 -21.25
CA ALA A 145 4.78 0.76 -21.78
C ALA A 145 3.77 -0.40 -21.62
N PRO A 146 2.51 -0.08 -21.28
CA PRO A 146 1.48 -1.08 -21.07
C PRO A 146 1.09 -1.75 -22.41
N SER A 147 1.39 -3.04 -22.56
CA SER A 147 1.08 -3.87 -23.74
C SER A 147 0.06 -4.97 -23.37
N PRO A 148 -1.24 -4.78 -23.68
CA PRO A 148 -2.28 -5.73 -23.27
C PRO A 148 -2.00 -7.15 -23.75
N LEU A 149 -2.32 -8.12 -22.90
CA LEU A 149 -2.27 -9.54 -23.23
C LEU A 149 -3.08 -9.80 -24.51
N PHE A 150 -2.53 -10.60 -25.42
CA PHE A 150 -3.07 -10.90 -26.75
C PHE A 150 -2.97 -9.79 -27.81
N SER A 151 -2.29 -8.67 -27.53
CA SER A 151 -1.93 -7.70 -28.57
C SER A 151 -0.70 -8.16 -29.37
N ALA A 152 -0.56 -7.69 -30.62
CA ALA A 152 0.56 -8.07 -31.50
C ALA A 152 1.95 -7.64 -30.99
N SER A 153 1.99 -6.70 -30.04
CA SER A 153 3.21 -6.20 -29.40
C SER A 153 3.46 -6.80 -28.01
N ALA A 154 2.57 -7.67 -27.51
CA ALA A 154 2.73 -8.29 -26.21
C ALA A 154 3.63 -9.52 -26.30
N PRO A 155 4.57 -9.69 -25.35
CA PRO A 155 5.43 -10.88 -25.31
C PRO A 155 4.59 -12.14 -25.14
N GLY A 156 4.90 -13.17 -25.93
CA GLY A 156 4.30 -14.49 -25.79
C GLY A 156 4.65 -15.18 -24.47
N PHE A 157 4.12 -16.37 -24.22
CA PHE A 157 4.40 -17.11 -22.97
C PHE A 157 5.90 -17.40 -22.76
N LEU A 158 6.58 -17.90 -23.80
CA LEU A 158 8.01 -18.24 -23.75
C LEU A 158 8.90 -16.99 -23.67
N GLU A 159 8.55 -15.94 -24.39
CA GLU A 159 9.24 -14.64 -24.30
C GLU A 159 9.04 -14.03 -22.92
N GLY A 160 7.86 -14.15 -22.33
CA GLY A 160 7.60 -13.72 -20.97
C GLY A 160 8.48 -14.43 -19.94
N LEU A 161 8.71 -15.73 -20.11
CA LEU A 161 9.66 -16.47 -19.27
C LEU A 161 11.09 -15.98 -19.48
N ALA A 162 11.49 -15.69 -20.72
CA ALA A 162 12.82 -15.16 -21.02
C ALA A 162 13.03 -13.75 -20.45
N VAL A 163 12.01 -12.89 -20.45
CA VAL A 163 12.05 -11.56 -19.82
C VAL A 163 12.21 -11.71 -18.31
N THR A 164 11.37 -12.51 -17.67
CA THR A 164 11.36 -12.63 -16.20
C THR A 164 12.57 -13.39 -15.64
N PHE A 165 13.00 -14.49 -16.29
CA PHE A 165 14.06 -15.38 -15.80
C PHE A 165 15.39 -15.28 -16.55
N GLY A 166 15.36 -14.90 -17.83
CA GLY A 166 16.53 -14.85 -18.71
C GLY A 166 17.21 -13.49 -18.82
N GLY A 167 16.62 -12.42 -18.26
CA GLY A 167 17.23 -11.08 -18.21
C GLY A 167 17.45 -10.44 -19.59
N SER A 168 16.64 -10.79 -20.59
CA SER A 168 16.88 -10.39 -21.99
C SER A 168 16.93 -8.87 -22.19
N ASN A 169 17.93 -8.40 -22.95
CA ASN A 169 18.23 -7.01 -23.37
C ASN A 169 17.13 -6.27 -24.15
N ALA A 170 15.92 -6.82 -24.27
CA ALA A 170 14.80 -6.19 -24.97
C ALA A 170 14.15 -5.04 -24.16
N ILE A 171 14.51 -4.88 -22.88
CA ILE A 171 13.85 -3.95 -21.95
C ILE A 171 14.29 -2.50 -22.19
N ASP A 172 15.54 -2.25 -22.59
CA ASP A 172 16.06 -0.89 -22.82
C ASP A 172 15.41 -0.20 -24.03
N ALA A 173 14.92 -0.97 -25.02
CA ALA A 173 14.24 -0.43 -26.19
C ALA A 173 12.77 -0.05 -25.93
N VAL A 174 12.19 -0.45 -24.79
CA VAL A 174 10.75 -0.27 -24.45
C VAL A 174 10.56 0.51 -23.12
N ALA A 175 11.65 1.00 -22.52
CA ALA A 175 11.61 1.77 -21.29
C ALA A 175 10.79 3.07 -21.49
N SER A 176 9.80 3.28 -20.62
CA SER A 176 8.88 4.42 -20.66
C SER A 176 8.86 5.11 -19.29
N ALA A 177 8.99 6.43 -19.25
CA ALA A 177 8.94 7.19 -18.01
C ALA A 177 7.51 7.19 -17.44
N THR A 178 7.37 7.03 -16.12
CA THR A 178 6.07 7.22 -15.47
C THR A 178 5.64 8.68 -15.57
N PRO A 179 4.33 9.01 -15.52
CA PRO A 179 3.86 10.38 -15.62
C PRO A 179 4.50 11.33 -14.59
N LEU A 180 4.67 10.88 -13.34
CA LEU A 180 5.35 11.65 -12.29
C LEU A 180 6.85 11.76 -12.53
N GLY A 181 7.48 10.70 -13.05
CA GLY A 181 8.88 10.74 -13.46
C GLY A 181 9.11 11.75 -14.59
N HIS A 182 8.23 11.74 -15.60
CA HIS A 182 8.28 12.65 -16.75
C HIS A 182 8.11 14.11 -16.33
N PHE A 183 7.09 14.43 -15.52
CA PHE A 183 6.94 15.81 -15.02
C PHE A 183 8.19 16.28 -14.29
N LYS A 184 8.80 15.41 -13.49
CA LYS A 184 9.99 15.77 -12.74
C LYS A 184 11.23 15.98 -13.62
N THR A 185 11.45 15.12 -14.61
CA THR A 185 12.58 15.28 -15.53
C THR A 185 12.44 16.54 -16.37
N GLU A 186 11.24 16.83 -16.87
CA GLU A 186 10.99 18.01 -17.70
C GLU A 186 11.02 19.33 -16.90
N LEU A 187 10.44 19.35 -15.70
CA LEU A 187 10.53 20.51 -14.80
C LEU A 187 11.96 20.74 -14.30
N GLY A 188 12.71 19.67 -14.04
CA GLY A 188 14.13 19.74 -13.70
C GLY A 188 15.01 20.30 -14.83
N ARG A 189 14.57 20.16 -16.09
CA ARG A 189 15.18 20.78 -17.28
C ARG A 189 14.80 22.25 -17.48
N GLY A 190 13.94 22.81 -16.62
CA GLY A 190 13.49 24.20 -16.68
C GLY A 190 12.37 24.45 -17.69
N LEU A 191 11.72 23.40 -18.21
CA LEU A 191 10.58 23.53 -19.11
C LEU A 191 9.30 23.87 -18.34
N THR A 192 8.37 24.55 -19.01
CA THR A 192 7.09 24.94 -18.41
C THR A 192 6.13 23.74 -18.36
N LEU A 193 5.21 23.71 -17.38
CA LEU A 193 4.22 22.64 -17.25
C LEU A 193 3.38 22.40 -18.51
N GLY A 194 3.13 23.44 -19.32
CA GLY A 194 2.41 23.29 -20.58
C GLY A 194 3.13 22.34 -21.54
N GLN A 195 4.45 22.50 -21.66
CA GLN A 195 5.30 21.65 -22.50
C GLN A 195 5.49 20.25 -21.89
N ALA A 196 5.66 20.16 -20.56
CA ALA A 196 5.81 18.89 -19.86
C ALA A 196 4.53 18.01 -19.92
N SER A 197 3.37 18.62 -20.18
CA SER A 197 2.07 17.92 -20.24
C SER A 197 1.80 17.20 -21.55
N GLU A 198 2.54 17.52 -22.63
CA GLU A 198 2.32 16.96 -23.97
C GLU A 198 2.60 15.45 -24.05
N GLY A 199 3.37 14.89 -23.10
CA GLY A 199 3.74 13.45 -23.07
C GLY A 199 3.07 12.61 -21.97
N THR A 200 2.34 13.20 -21.02
CA THR A 200 1.92 12.51 -19.78
C THR A 200 0.56 11.79 -19.82
N GLY A 201 -0.10 11.77 -20.97
CA GLY A 201 -1.45 11.22 -21.12
C GLY A 201 -2.51 12.08 -20.43
N SER A 202 -3.77 11.90 -20.82
CA SER A 202 -4.88 12.65 -20.20
C SER A 202 -5.17 12.15 -18.78
N LEU A 203 -5.81 12.99 -17.95
CA LEU A 203 -6.30 12.59 -16.61
C LEU A 203 -7.14 11.30 -16.65
N TRP A 204 -7.89 11.10 -17.74
CA TRP A 204 -8.68 9.90 -17.94
C TRP A 204 -7.82 8.65 -18.16
N GLN A 205 -6.73 8.77 -18.94
CA GLN A 205 -5.78 7.67 -19.15
C GLN A 205 -5.03 7.31 -17.86
N LEU A 206 -4.68 8.32 -17.04
CA LEU A 206 -4.13 8.11 -15.69
C LEU A 206 -5.13 7.37 -14.79
N ALA A 207 -6.42 7.74 -14.83
CA ALA A 207 -7.44 7.16 -13.98
C ALA A 207 -7.81 5.72 -14.37
N TRP A 208 -7.85 5.45 -15.68
CA TRP A 208 -8.21 4.16 -16.24
C TRP A 208 -7.03 3.18 -16.27
N GLY A 209 -5.79 3.67 -16.42
CA GLY A 209 -4.58 2.88 -16.25
C GLY A 209 -3.86 2.41 -17.50
N GLN A 210 -3.98 3.16 -18.59
CA GLN A 210 -3.24 2.90 -19.82
C GLN A 210 -1.93 3.70 -19.84
N ILE A 211 -1.18 3.66 -18.74
CA ILE A 211 0.06 4.41 -18.54
C ILE A 211 1.20 3.51 -18.03
N PRO A 212 2.47 3.85 -18.33
CA PRO A 212 3.61 3.16 -17.75
C PRO A 212 3.71 3.43 -16.25
N GLY A 213 3.97 2.38 -15.47
CA GLY A 213 4.03 2.44 -14.00
C GLY A 213 4.12 1.06 -13.38
N SER A 214 4.13 1.01 -12.04
CA SER A 214 4.01 -0.26 -11.33
C SER A 214 2.62 -0.87 -11.48
N LEU A 215 2.47 -2.17 -11.18
CA LEU A 215 1.19 -2.85 -11.34
C LEU A 215 0.03 -2.13 -10.61
N GLY A 216 0.31 -1.58 -9.43
CA GLY A 216 -0.63 -0.86 -8.57
C GLY A 216 -0.83 0.61 -8.93
N GLU A 217 -0.16 1.12 -9.95
CA GLU A 217 -0.29 2.49 -10.47
C GLU A 217 -1.19 2.59 -11.69
N THR A 218 -1.49 1.44 -12.32
CA THR A 218 -2.32 1.41 -13.52
C THR A 218 -3.74 1.85 -13.20
N SER A 219 -4.55 1.07 -12.50
CA SER A 219 -5.97 1.39 -12.37
C SER A 219 -6.33 2.11 -11.07
N ALA A 220 -6.14 3.43 -10.99
CA ALA A 220 -6.56 4.23 -9.83
C ALA A 220 -8.06 4.07 -9.52
N LEU A 221 -8.91 4.00 -10.54
CA LEU A 221 -10.37 3.82 -10.36
C LEU A 221 -10.74 2.45 -9.79
N LEU A 222 -10.12 1.37 -10.27
CA LEU A 222 -10.42 0.03 -9.74
C LEU A 222 -9.95 -0.12 -8.29
N ILE A 223 -8.80 0.48 -7.96
CA ILE A 223 -8.30 0.53 -6.58
C ILE A 223 -9.25 1.35 -5.70
N LEU A 224 -9.74 2.50 -6.17
CA LEU A 224 -10.73 3.29 -5.47
C LEU A 224 -12.01 2.49 -5.21
N LEU A 225 -12.54 1.78 -6.21
CA LEU A 225 -13.72 0.92 -6.06
C LEU A 225 -13.50 -0.20 -5.04
N GLY A 226 -12.32 -0.84 -5.05
CA GLY A 226 -11.94 -1.83 -4.04
C GLY A 226 -11.86 -1.22 -2.63
N GLY A 227 -11.28 -0.03 -2.51
CA GLY A 227 -11.21 0.72 -1.25
C GLY A 227 -12.58 1.10 -0.71
N LEU A 228 -13.47 1.61 -1.56
CA LEU A 228 -14.86 1.92 -1.21
C LEU A 228 -15.64 0.67 -0.77
N PHE A 229 -15.40 -0.47 -1.42
CA PHE A 229 -15.97 -1.75 -1.01
C PHE A 229 -15.51 -2.14 0.41
N LEU A 230 -14.24 -1.95 0.76
CA LEU A 230 -13.73 -2.23 2.11
C LEU A 230 -14.33 -1.29 3.17
N ILE A 231 -14.53 -0.01 2.84
CA ILE A 231 -15.23 0.95 3.70
C ILE A 231 -16.69 0.51 3.91
N HIS A 232 -17.38 0.12 2.84
CA HIS A 232 -18.76 -0.36 2.92
C HIS A 232 -18.88 -1.63 3.76
N LYS A 233 -17.93 -2.57 3.64
CA LYS A 233 -17.84 -3.78 4.48
C LYS A 233 -17.34 -3.50 5.90
N LYS A 234 -17.03 -2.24 6.24
CA LYS A 234 -16.51 -1.79 7.54
C LYS A 234 -15.25 -2.54 7.97
N VAL A 235 -14.44 -2.97 6.99
CA VAL A 235 -13.12 -3.56 7.24
C VAL A 235 -12.12 -2.45 7.58
N ILE A 236 -12.18 -1.34 6.85
CA ILE A 236 -11.37 -0.14 7.07
C ILE A 236 -12.28 1.06 7.35
N GLY A 237 -11.76 2.03 8.12
CA GLY A 237 -12.41 3.32 8.32
C GLY A 237 -12.13 4.31 7.19
N TRP A 238 -12.98 5.32 7.02
CA TRP A 238 -12.77 6.38 6.02
C TRP A 238 -11.73 7.43 6.47
N HIS A 239 -11.40 7.49 7.76
CA HIS A 239 -10.53 8.52 8.35
C HIS A 239 -9.13 8.53 7.72
N ILE A 240 -8.44 7.38 7.67
CA ILE A 240 -7.07 7.31 7.12
C ILE A 240 -7.05 7.59 5.61
N PRO A 241 -7.86 6.91 4.76
CA PRO A 241 -7.83 7.15 3.32
C PRO A 241 -8.15 8.60 2.97
N LEU A 242 -9.24 9.16 3.54
CA LEU A 242 -9.65 10.51 3.22
C LEU A 242 -8.61 11.54 3.70
N ALA A 243 -8.06 11.36 4.91
CA ALA A 243 -7.05 12.26 5.43
C ALA A 243 -5.74 12.20 4.62
N MET A 244 -5.34 11.02 4.13
CA MET A 244 -4.17 10.88 3.25
C MET A 244 -4.38 11.55 1.90
N LEU A 245 -5.53 11.34 1.26
CA LEU A 245 -5.85 12.00 -0.01
C LEU A 245 -5.95 13.53 0.18
N ALA A 246 -6.57 14.01 1.26
CA ALA A 246 -6.64 15.44 1.56
C ALA A 246 -5.26 16.03 1.89
N GLY A 247 -4.44 15.31 2.66
CA GLY A 247 -3.07 15.71 3.01
C GLY A 247 -2.14 15.82 1.80
N LEU A 248 -2.42 15.07 0.73
CA LEU A 248 -1.72 15.18 -0.55
C LEU A 248 -2.32 16.28 -1.44
N ALA A 249 -3.65 16.33 -1.56
CA ALA A 249 -4.34 17.23 -2.48
C ALA A 249 -4.30 18.69 -2.04
N LEU A 250 -4.39 18.99 -0.73
CA LEU A 250 -4.43 20.38 -0.25
C LEU A 250 -3.10 21.13 -0.49
N PRO A 251 -1.92 20.58 -0.14
CA PRO A 251 -0.66 21.20 -0.51
C PRO A 251 -0.49 21.31 -2.02
N ALA A 252 -0.84 20.27 -2.78
CA ALA A 252 -0.75 20.30 -4.24
C ALA A 252 -1.62 21.40 -4.85
N ALA A 253 -2.86 21.56 -4.38
CA ALA A 253 -3.76 22.61 -4.83
C ALA A 253 -3.24 24.01 -4.47
N LEU A 254 -2.67 24.19 -3.28
CA LEU A 254 -2.09 25.45 -2.84
C LEU A 254 -0.92 25.87 -3.73
N PHE A 255 0.07 24.99 -3.91
CA PHE A 255 1.26 25.31 -4.70
C PHE A 255 0.97 25.44 -6.20
N HIS A 256 0.07 24.61 -6.74
CA HIS A 256 -0.41 24.78 -8.11
C HIS A 256 -1.18 26.09 -8.29
N GLY A 257 -1.98 26.52 -7.31
CA GLY A 257 -2.69 27.80 -7.36
C GLY A 257 -1.76 29.02 -7.32
N LEU A 258 -0.66 28.93 -6.56
CA LEU A 258 0.33 29.99 -6.46
C LEU A 258 1.29 30.04 -7.65
N TYR A 259 1.72 28.88 -8.15
CA TYR A 259 2.68 28.75 -9.25
C TYR A 259 2.21 27.68 -10.26
N PRO A 260 1.17 27.97 -11.05
CA PRO A 260 0.53 26.99 -11.95
C PRO A 260 1.42 26.50 -13.09
N GLY A 261 2.55 27.18 -13.35
CA GLY A 261 3.54 26.79 -14.36
C GLY A 261 4.67 25.90 -13.84
N GLN A 262 4.76 25.68 -12.51
CA GLN A 262 5.86 24.93 -11.87
C GLN A 262 5.39 23.70 -11.08
N TYR A 263 4.20 23.72 -10.49
CA TYR A 263 3.69 22.58 -9.71
C TYR A 263 2.54 21.86 -10.40
N VAL A 264 2.60 20.53 -10.37
CA VAL A 264 1.58 19.66 -10.95
C VAL A 264 0.27 19.78 -10.16
N GLY A 265 -0.87 19.68 -10.85
CA GLY A 265 -2.19 19.83 -10.24
C GLY A 265 -2.52 18.76 -9.17
N PRO A 266 -3.52 19.00 -8.31
CA PRO A 266 -3.88 18.07 -7.25
C PRO A 266 -4.45 16.75 -7.79
N LEU A 267 -5.25 16.80 -8.86
CA LEU A 267 -5.89 15.60 -9.43
C LEU A 267 -4.86 14.63 -10.03
N THR A 268 -3.85 15.16 -10.74
CA THR A 268 -2.74 14.35 -11.24
C THR A 268 -2.01 13.69 -10.08
N HIS A 269 -1.71 14.38 -8.98
CA HIS A 269 -1.11 13.73 -7.79
C HIS A 269 -2.00 12.63 -7.17
N LEU A 270 -3.31 12.79 -7.13
CA LEU A 270 -4.21 11.78 -6.55
C LEU A 270 -4.33 10.53 -7.42
N VAL A 271 -4.41 10.74 -8.74
CA VAL A 271 -4.71 9.68 -9.71
C VAL A 271 -3.43 8.99 -10.21
N SER A 272 -2.29 9.67 -10.14
CA SER A 272 -1.00 9.09 -10.52
C SER A 272 -0.28 8.43 -9.35
N GLY A 273 0.48 7.40 -9.71
CA GLY A 273 1.33 6.73 -8.76
C GLY A 273 0.57 5.88 -7.76
N ALA A 274 1.28 5.37 -6.77
CA ALA A 274 0.72 4.45 -5.79
C ALA A 274 -0.17 5.16 -4.74
N ALA A 275 -0.66 6.38 -5.01
CA ALA A 275 -1.40 7.20 -4.04
C ALA A 275 -2.72 6.54 -3.61
N MET A 276 -3.51 6.03 -4.55
CA MET A 276 -4.75 5.31 -4.25
C MET A 276 -4.49 3.98 -3.55
N LEU A 277 -3.50 3.21 -4.03
CA LEU A 277 -3.09 1.96 -3.37
C LEU A 277 -2.64 2.22 -1.94
N GLY A 278 -1.84 3.28 -1.77
CA GLY A 278 -1.37 3.85 -0.52
C GLY A 278 -2.50 4.12 0.45
N ALA A 279 -3.46 4.94 0.03
CA ALA A 279 -4.55 5.42 0.87
C ALA A 279 -5.50 4.30 1.33
N PHE A 280 -5.84 3.35 0.46
CA PHE A 280 -6.89 2.37 0.76
C PHE A 280 -6.40 1.01 1.23
N PHE A 281 -5.18 0.60 0.87
CA PHE A 281 -4.68 -0.76 1.10
C PHE A 281 -3.38 -0.85 1.89
N ILE A 282 -2.58 0.23 1.93
CA ILE A 282 -1.28 0.23 2.61
C ILE A 282 -1.36 0.99 3.94
N ALA A 283 -1.85 2.22 3.93
CA ALA A 283 -1.95 3.08 5.11
C ALA A 283 -3.02 2.61 6.11
N THR A 284 -4.00 1.83 5.64
CA THR A 284 -5.10 1.26 6.42
C THR A 284 -4.77 -0.10 7.03
N ASP A 285 -3.49 -0.47 7.08
CA ASP A 285 -3.07 -1.71 7.74
C ASP A 285 -3.47 -1.69 9.23
N LEU A 286 -4.11 -2.76 9.68
CA LEU A 286 -4.77 -2.86 10.98
C LEU A 286 -3.78 -2.92 12.14
N VAL A 287 -2.52 -3.27 11.87
CA VAL A 287 -1.49 -3.45 12.91
C VAL A 287 -0.67 -2.19 13.13
N THR A 288 -0.39 -1.42 12.08
CA THR A 288 0.59 -0.33 12.12
C THR A 288 -0.03 1.05 12.19
N SER A 289 -1.36 1.15 12.06
CA SER A 289 -2.10 2.41 12.10
C SER A 289 -2.62 2.74 13.52
N PRO A 290 -2.77 4.03 13.88
CA PRO A 290 -3.27 4.42 15.19
C PRO A 290 -4.71 3.95 15.47
N VAL A 291 -5.02 3.76 16.75
CA VAL A 291 -6.33 3.22 17.18
C VAL A 291 -7.40 4.30 17.25
N SER A 292 -7.04 5.54 17.63
CA SER A 292 -8.02 6.62 17.81
C SER A 292 -8.41 7.28 16.48
N ARG A 293 -9.68 7.74 16.37
CA ARG A 293 -10.16 8.40 15.14
C ARG A 293 -9.40 9.68 14.81
N SER A 294 -9.06 10.48 15.82
CA SER A 294 -8.23 11.68 15.66
C SER A 294 -6.79 11.32 15.28
N GLY A 295 -6.23 10.26 15.86
CA GLY A 295 -4.92 9.74 15.51
C GLY A 295 -4.86 9.24 14.08
N GLN A 296 -5.91 8.56 13.61
CA GLN A 296 -6.05 8.11 12.22
C GLN A 296 -6.10 9.28 11.23
N LEU A 297 -6.81 10.36 11.55
CA LEU A 297 -6.83 11.57 10.72
C LEU A 297 -5.46 12.24 10.66
N LEU A 298 -4.77 12.37 11.80
CA LEU A 298 -3.42 12.94 11.86
C LEU A 298 -2.42 12.06 11.08
N PHE A 299 -2.50 10.75 11.26
CA PHE A 299 -1.66 9.78 10.57
C PHE A 299 -1.85 9.85 9.06
N GLY A 300 -3.11 9.80 8.59
CA GLY A 300 -3.42 9.93 7.17
C GLY A 300 -2.92 11.26 6.60
N ALA A 301 -3.25 12.38 7.25
CA ALA A 301 -2.82 13.70 6.79
C ALA A 301 -1.29 13.83 6.74
N GLY A 302 -0.58 13.28 7.74
CA GLY A 302 0.88 13.22 7.76
C GLY A 302 1.45 12.38 6.62
N CYS A 303 0.87 11.21 6.35
CA CYS A 303 1.23 10.38 5.18
C CYS A 303 1.07 11.19 3.88
N GLY A 304 -0.08 11.82 3.67
CA GLY A 304 -0.37 12.59 2.45
C GLY A 304 0.58 13.77 2.26
N LEU A 305 0.84 14.52 3.33
CA LEU A 305 1.76 15.66 3.31
C LEU A 305 3.18 15.23 2.99
N LEU A 306 3.67 14.16 3.64
CA LEU A 306 5.00 13.61 3.38
C LEU A 306 5.12 13.09 1.94
N VAL A 307 4.08 12.45 1.40
CA VAL A 307 4.05 12.05 -0.02
C VAL A 307 4.20 13.25 -0.93
N TYR A 308 3.48 14.35 -0.66
CA TYR A 308 3.61 15.58 -1.43
C TYR A 308 5.04 16.13 -1.38
N VAL A 309 5.60 16.27 -0.17
CA VAL A 309 6.97 16.76 0.05
C VAL A 309 7.98 15.94 -0.75
N ILE A 310 7.86 14.61 -0.72
CA ILE A 310 8.78 13.70 -1.41
C ILE A 310 8.62 13.81 -2.93
N ARG A 311 7.39 13.83 -3.44
CA ARG A 311 7.12 13.94 -4.89
C ARG A 311 7.64 15.24 -5.49
N THR A 312 7.54 16.33 -4.73
CA THR A 312 7.88 17.67 -5.21
C THR A 312 9.37 17.98 -5.06
N TRP A 313 10.00 17.61 -3.93
CA TRP A 313 11.36 18.06 -3.61
C TRP A 313 12.41 16.96 -3.43
N ALA A 314 12.04 15.70 -3.17
CA ALA A 314 13.03 14.63 -3.01
C ALA A 314 13.54 14.13 -4.38
N GLY A 315 14.46 13.17 -4.40
CA GLY A 315 14.97 12.56 -5.64
C GLY A 315 14.01 11.54 -6.29
N TYR A 316 13.06 10.98 -5.54
CA TYR A 316 12.20 9.89 -6.04
C TYR A 316 10.88 10.41 -6.66
N PRO A 317 10.39 9.80 -7.75
CA PRO A 317 9.09 10.16 -8.34
C PRO A 317 7.90 9.67 -7.49
N GLU A 318 8.11 8.65 -6.66
CA GLU A 318 7.12 8.10 -5.73
C GLU A 318 7.55 8.23 -4.26
N GLY A 319 6.59 8.52 -3.38
CA GLY A 319 6.84 8.80 -1.97
C GLY A 319 6.02 8.00 -0.96
N VAL A 320 5.05 7.18 -1.42
CA VAL A 320 4.08 6.50 -0.54
C VAL A 320 4.73 5.58 0.47
N ALA A 321 5.65 4.70 0.03
CA ALA A 321 6.26 3.71 0.90
C ALA A 321 7.09 4.37 2.03
N PHE A 322 7.86 5.41 1.71
CA PHE A 322 8.63 6.18 2.69
C PHE A 322 7.73 6.95 3.67
N ALA A 323 6.70 7.62 3.17
CA ALA A 323 5.77 8.37 3.99
C ALA A 323 5.05 7.47 4.99
N VAL A 324 4.53 6.32 4.54
CA VAL A 324 3.84 5.36 5.42
C VAL A 324 4.81 4.76 6.44
N MET A 325 6.03 4.41 6.04
CA MET A 325 7.05 3.90 6.98
C MET A 325 7.38 4.92 8.08
N LEU A 326 7.57 6.18 7.71
CA LEU A 326 7.85 7.25 8.67
C LEU A 326 6.67 7.46 9.62
N MET A 327 5.45 7.46 9.10
CA MET A 327 4.25 7.61 9.93
C MET A 327 3.97 6.40 10.81
N ASN A 328 4.29 5.18 10.36
CA ASN A 328 4.24 3.98 11.19
C ASN A 328 5.17 4.10 12.40
N ALA A 329 6.38 4.64 12.23
CA ALA A 329 7.28 4.96 13.36
C ALA A 329 6.68 6.01 14.31
N CYS A 330 5.88 6.95 13.79
CA CYS A 330 5.18 7.95 14.61
C CYS A 330 3.90 7.41 15.27
N THR A 331 3.35 6.26 14.85
CA THR A 331 2.10 5.71 15.39
C THR A 331 2.10 5.58 16.92
N PRO A 332 3.14 5.02 17.59
CA PRO A 332 3.16 4.93 19.05
C PRO A 332 3.10 6.30 19.75
N LEU A 333 3.71 7.32 19.14
CA LEU A 333 3.68 8.69 19.64
C LEU A 333 2.27 9.30 19.48
N ILE A 334 1.66 9.08 18.32
CA ILE A 334 0.29 9.52 18.02
C ILE A 334 -0.69 8.88 19.01
N ASP A 335 -0.61 7.58 19.24
CA ASP A 335 -1.46 6.89 20.20
C ASP A 335 -1.20 7.32 21.64
N HIS A 336 0.04 7.69 21.99
CA HIS A 336 0.36 8.21 23.31
C HIS A 336 -0.38 9.53 23.60
N TYR A 337 -0.39 10.47 22.64
CA TYR A 337 -1.01 11.79 22.81
C TYR A 337 -2.51 11.82 22.48
N LEU A 338 -2.95 11.03 21.51
CA LEU A 338 -4.34 10.99 21.05
C LEU A 338 -5.03 9.71 21.52
N ARG A 339 -5.00 9.44 22.82
CA ARG A 339 -5.62 8.25 23.40
C ARG A 339 -7.15 8.27 23.24
N PRO A 340 -7.77 7.14 22.90
CA PRO A 340 -9.23 7.03 22.94
C PRO A 340 -9.72 7.16 24.39
N ARG A 341 -10.90 7.76 24.54
CA ARG A 341 -11.54 7.93 25.85
C ARG A 341 -11.96 6.57 26.42
N ILE A 342 -11.60 6.30 27.67
CA ILE A 342 -12.02 5.08 28.38
C ILE A 342 -13.52 5.19 28.70
N TYR A 343 -14.27 4.13 28.42
CA TYR A 343 -15.71 4.08 28.71
C TYR A 343 -15.97 4.32 30.21
N GLY A 344 -16.97 5.15 30.54
CA GLY A 344 -17.30 5.49 31.92
C GLY A 344 -16.36 6.52 32.58
N ARG A 345 -15.35 7.03 31.88
CA ARG A 345 -14.42 8.05 32.39
C ARG A 345 -14.36 9.29 31.50
N ASP A 346 -13.89 10.42 32.00
CA ASP A 346 -13.60 11.63 31.22
C ASP A 346 -12.31 11.47 30.38
N ARG A 347 -11.88 12.52 29.67
CA ARG A 347 -10.64 12.49 28.88
C ARG A 347 -9.36 12.48 29.72
N ARG A 348 -9.44 12.86 31.00
CA ARG A 348 -8.35 12.84 31.98
C ARG A 348 -8.25 11.49 32.70
N GLY A 349 -9.24 10.63 32.54
CA GLY A 349 -9.30 9.31 33.19
C GLY A 349 -10.03 9.32 34.52
N GLU A 350 -10.79 10.37 34.83
CA GLU A 350 -11.66 10.49 36.01
C GLU A 350 -13.02 9.82 35.75
N PRO A 351 -13.64 9.14 36.72
CA PRO A 351 -14.97 8.57 36.55
C PRO A 351 -16.00 9.64 36.21
N LEU A 352 -16.91 9.34 35.29
CA LEU A 352 -18.03 10.21 35.00
C LEU A 352 -18.93 10.28 36.22
N ASN A 353 -19.15 11.50 36.74
CA ASN A 353 -20.05 11.70 37.86
C ASN A 353 -21.50 11.46 37.38
N THR A 354 -22.06 10.29 37.67
CA THR A 354 -23.42 9.90 37.30
C THR A 354 -24.46 10.31 38.35
N ASP A 355 -24.08 10.95 39.45
CA ASP A 355 -24.96 11.23 40.59
C ASP A 355 -25.85 12.48 40.42
N GLY A 356 -25.92 13.05 39.22
CA GLY A 356 -26.73 14.24 38.93
C GLY A 356 -27.91 13.98 38.00
N LYS A 357 -28.90 13.19 38.43
CA LYS A 357 -30.36 13.28 38.10
C LYS A 357 -31.10 11.98 38.41
N ARG A 358 -31.51 11.85 39.68
CA ARG A 358 -32.80 11.25 40.07
C ARG A 358 -33.56 12.29 40.89
N GLU A 359 -33.91 13.41 40.26
CA GLU A 359 -35.02 14.22 40.77
C GLU A 359 -36.31 13.58 40.27
N ASN A 360 -36.90 12.76 41.14
CA ASN A 360 -38.33 12.47 41.12
C ASN A 360 -39.04 13.73 41.59
N THR A 361 -39.74 14.44 40.69
CA THR A 361 -41.10 15.01 40.81
C THR A 361 -41.35 15.98 39.67
#